data_AF-A0A4Y2UKM5-F1
#
_entry.id   AF-A0A4Y2UKM5-F1
#
_cell.length_a   1.000
_cell.length_b   1.000
_cell.length_c   1.000
_cell.angle_alpha   90.00
_cell.angle_beta   90.00
_cell.angle_gamma   90.00
#
_symmetry.space_group_name_H-M   'P 1'
#
loop_
_entity.id
_entity.type
_entity.pdbx_description
1 polymer ?
#
loop_
_entity_poly.entity_id
_entity_poly.type
_entity_poly.pdbx_seq_one_letter_code
_entity_poly.pdbx_strand_id
1 'polypeptide(L)'
;MDESERVELLQSKPLNVLKHYLKWPFQSLFVKVANEVSINLTFGEFEAMLNYMLKFYIINRYDYSEVFKEFWRIIPTYYKDELIKDVKTFKAFEEILNYDKKNQSQIYAEGYYGEESRFLCLLQ
;
A
#
# COMPACT_ATOMS: atom_id res chain seq x y z
N MET A 1 -23.57 13.65 10.71
CA MET A 1 -22.20 13.78 11.22
C MET A 1 -21.74 15.17 10.85
N ASP A 2 -21.41 15.95 11.86
CA ASP A 2 -20.83 17.28 11.66
C ASP A 2 -19.37 17.16 11.17
N GLU A 3 -18.83 18.23 10.57
CA GLU A 3 -17.48 18.26 10.04
C GLU A 3 -16.41 18.13 11.14
N SER A 4 -16.64 18.69 12.34
CA SER A 4 -15.74 18.52 13.48
C SER A 4 -15.73 17.09 14.00
N GLU A 5 -16.91 16.46 14.17
CA GLU A 5 -17.00 15.04 14.53
C GLU A 5 -16.30 14.13 13.52
N ARG A 6 -16.38 14.46 12.22
CA ARG A 6 -15.68 13.69 11.17
C ARG A 6 -14.17 13.80 11.32
N VAL A 7 -13.65 15.01 11.53
CA VAL A 7 -12.21 15.26 11.68
C VAL A 7 -11.67 14.53 12.92
N GLU A 8 -12.35 14.61 14.06
CA GLU A 8 -11.93 13.90 15.28
C GLU A 8 -11.90 12.38 15.07
N LEU A 9 -12.92 11.82 14.40
CA LEU A 9 -12.98 10.40 14.14
C LEU A 9 -11.84 9.95 13.19
N LEU A 10 -11.56 10.75 12.15
CA LEU A 10 -10.46 10.51 11.20
C LEU A 10 -9.08 10.55 11.88
N GLN A 11 -8.91 11.44 12.86
CA GLN A 11 -7.67 11.63 13.60
C GLN A 11 -7.46 10.60 14.71
N SER A 12 -8.53 10.07 15.32
CA SER A 12 -8.42 9.15 16.45
C SER A 12 -7.87 7.77 16.08
N LYS A 13 -8.11 7.30 14.85
CA LYS A 13 -7.71 5.96 14.37
C LYS A 13 -7.31 5.99 12.88
N PRO A 14 -6.29 6.75 12.49
CA PRO A 14 -5.96 7.04 11.10
C PRO A 14 -5.65 5.75 10.31
N LEU A 15 -4.97 4.77 10.91
CA LEU A 15 -4.72 3.47 10.27
C LEU A 15 -6.02 2.71 9.93
N ASN A 16 -7.00 2.69 10.85
CA ASN A 16 -8.26 1.97 10.62
C ASN A 16 -9.09 2.66 9.54
N VAL A 17 -9.07 3.99 9.52
CA VAL A 17 -9.69 4.79 8.47
C VAL A 17 -9.11 4.40 7.11
N LEU A 18 -7.79 4.38 6.97
CA LEU A 18 -7.13 4.02 5.71
C LEU A 18 -7.46 2.60 5.25
N LYS A 19 -7.52 1.63 6.17
CA LYS A 19 -7.94 0.26 5.84
C LYS A 19 -9.36 0.19 5.29
N HIS A 20 -10.27 1.06 5.72
CA HIS A 20 -11.62 1.14 5.16
C HIS A 20 -11.62 1.76 3.76
N TYR A 21 -10.89 2.86 3.58
CA TYR A 21 -10.80 3.53 2.28
C TYR A 21 -10.06 2.72 1.22
N LEU A 22 -9.24 1.73 1.60
CA LEU A 22 -8.61 0.82 0.64
C LEU A 22 -9.62 -0.15 0.01
N LYS A 23 -10.74 -0.43 0.67
CA LYS A 23 -11.77 -1.36 0.20
C LYS A 23 -12.64 -0.72 -0.88
N TRP A 24 -13.10 -1.55 -1.82
CA TRP A 24 -14.12 -1.13 -2.79
C TRP A 24 -15.44 -0.78 -2.06
N PRO A 25 -16.17 0.28 -2.46
CA PRO A 25 -15.94 1.19 -3.59
C PRO A 25 -15.10 2.44 -3.26
N PHE A 26 -14.55 2.55 -2.05
CA PHE A 26 -13.94 3.79 -1.56
C PHE A 26 -12.48 4.01 -1.96
N GLN A 27 -11.87 3.06 -2.67
CA GLN A 27 -10.47 3.10 -3.10
C GLN A 27 -10.08 4.39 -3.84
N SER A 28 -10.98 4.95 -4.64
CA SER A 28 -10.73 6.21 -5.35
C SER A 28 -10.47 7.40 -4.43
N LEU A 29 -10.94 7.33 -3.18
CA LEU A 29 -10.73 8.35 -2.15
C LEU A 29 -9.51 8.07 -1.27
N PHE A 30 -8.91 6.88 -1.36
CA PHE A 30 -7.84 6.45 -0.47
C PHE A 30 -6.68 7.44 -0.42
N VAL A 31 -6.14 7.85 -1.58
CA VAL A 31 -4.97 8.74 -1.63
C VAL A 31 -5.30 10.12 -1.04
N LYS A 32 -6.52 10.62 -1.27
CA LYS A 32 -6.98 11.88 -0.70
C LYS A 32 -6.98 11.79 0.83
N VAL A 33 -7.63 10.77 1.38
CA VAL A 33 -7.72 10.57 2.84
C VAL A 33 -6.35 10.28 3.45
N ALA A 34 -5.50 9.51 2.77
CA ALA A 34 -4.13 9.24 3.18
C ALA A 34 -3.32 10.53 3.35
N ASN A 35 -3.44 11.48 2.42
CA ASN A 35 -2.79 12.78 2.57
C ASN A 35 -3.31 13.53 3.81
N GLU A 36 -4.63 13.57 4.00
CA GLU A 36 -5.26 14.28 5.14
C GLU A 36 -4.86 13.71 6.50
N VAL A 37 -4.77 12.39 6.64
CA VAL A 37 -4.50 11.73 7.93
C VAL A 37 -3.02 11.39 8.16
N SER A 38 -2.17 11.54 7.13
CA SER A 38 -0.75 11.13 7.18
C SER A 38 0.04 11.78 8.31
N ILE A 39 -0.27 13.04 8.63
CA ILE A 39 0.38 13.79 9.72
C ILE A 39 0.16 13.16 11.10
N ASN A 40 -0.86 12.31 11.24
CA ASN A 40 -1.22 11.63 12.49
C ASN A 40 -0.73 10.18 12.52
N LEU A 41 -0.12 9.69 11.44
CA LEU A 41 0.40 8.32 11.38
C LEU A 41 1.81 8.27 11.98
N THR A 42 2.00 7.32 12.87
CA THR A 42 3.32 6.91 13.36
C THR A 42 4.04 6.03 12.35
N PHE A 43 5.36 5.86 12.52
CA PHE A 43 6.16 4.91 11.75
C PHE A 43 5.51 3.52 11.66
N GLY A 44 5.14 2.96 12.82
CA GLY A 44 4.55 1.63 12.89
C GLY A 44 3.20 1.53 12.20
N GLU A 45 2.44 2.63 12.10
CA GLU A 45 1.18 2.64 11.36
C GLU A 45 1.40 2.72 9.84
N PHE A 46 2.42 3.46 9.37
CA PHE A 46 2.82 3.42 7.95
C PHE A 46 3.25 2.01 7.54
N GLU A 47 4.12 1.39 8.33
CA GLU A 47 4.57 0.01 8.11
C GLU A 47 3.40 -0.98 8.12
N ALA A 48 2.51 -0.88 9.11
CA ALA A 48 1.33 -1.73 9.22
C ALA A 48 0.38 -1.55 8.02
N MET A 49 0.26 -0.33 7.48
CA MET A 49 -0.56 -0.07 6.30
C MET A 49 0.06 -0.67 5.03
N LEU A 50 1.37 -0.51 4.81
CA LEU A 50 2.05 -1.14 3.66
C LEU A 50 1.93 -2.67 3.69
N ASN A 51 2.15 -3.26 4.87
CA ASN A 51 1.96 -4.70 5.09
C ASN A 51 0.50 -5.14 4.84
N TYR A 52 -0.48 -4.30 5.21
CA TYR A 52 -1.88 -4.56 4.91
C TYR A 52 -2.14 -4.53 3.40
N MET A 53 -1.62 -3.54 2.67
CA MET A 53 -1.75 -3.42 1.22
C MET A 53 -1.12 -4.60 0.50
N LEU A 54 0.08 -5.04 0.92
CA LEU A 54 0.78 -6.21 0.38
C LEU A 54 -0.06 -7.49 0.55
N LYS A 55 -0.57 -7.74 1.76
CA LYS A 55 -1.47 -8.88 2.02
C LYS A 55 -2.74 -8.80 1.17
N PHE A 56 -3.30 -7.61 1.02
CA PHE A 56 -4.52 -7.40 0.25
C PHE A 56 -4.31 -7.63 -1.26
N TYR A 57 -3.14 -7.23 -1.79
CA TYR A 57 -2.70 -7.53 -3.16
C TYR A 57 -2.58 -9.05 -3.39
N ILE A 58 -1.87 -9.75 -2.49
CA ILE A 58 -1.62 -11.20 -2.61
C ILE A 58 -2.93 -12.01 -2.50
N ILE A 59 -3.78 -11.69 -1.51
CA ILE A 59 -4.98 -12.48 -1.22
C ILE A 59 -6.07 -12.26 -2.26
N ASN A 60 -6.32 -11.00 -2.62
CA ASN A 60 -7.49 -10.67 -3.44
C ASN A 60 -7.17 -10.50 -4.93
N ARG A 61 -5.89 -10.66 -5.34
CA ARG A 61 -5.41 -10.53 -6.74
C ARG A 61 -5.80 -9.22 -7.43
N TYR A 62 -6.16 -8.21 -6.65
CA TYR A 62 -6.48 -6.89 -7.16
C TYR A 62 -5.19 -6.11 -7.32
N ASP A 63 -5.03 -5.48 -8.48
CA ASP A 63 -3.89 -4.65 -8.78
C ASP A 63 -3.99 -3.30 -8.05
N TYR A 64 -3.39 -3.26 -6.86
CA TYR A 64 -3.24 -2.06 -6.02
C TYR A 64 -1.90 -1.35 -6.21
N SER A 65 -1.10 -1.73 -7.22
CA SER A 65 0.26 -1.20 -7.40
C SER A 65 0.31 0.33 -7.48
N GLU A 66 -0.60 0.94 -8.23
CA GLU A 66 -0.67 2.41 -8.34
C GLU A 66 -1.06 3.08 -7.02
N VAL A 67 -2.05 2.53 -6.29
CA VAL A 67 -2.42 3.05 -4.97
C VAL A 67 -1.28 2.89 -3.96
N PHE A 68 -0.53 1.79 -4.06
CA PHE A 68 0.66 1.54 -3.25
C PHE A 68 1.76 2.57 -3.52
N LYS A 69 2.05 2.86 -4.80
CA LYS A 69 3.03 3.89 -5.18
C LYS A 69 2.63 5.28 -4.69
N GLU A 70 1.36 5.64 -4.84
CA GLU A 70 0.86 6.93 -4.32
C GLU A 70 0.96 6.99 -2.80
N PHE A 71 0.60 5.92 -2.08
CA PHE A 71 0.77 5.87 -0.63
C PHE A 71 2.24 5.98 -0.22
N TRP A 72 3.13 5.27 -0.91
CA TRP A 72 4.57 5.34 -0.67
C TRP A 72 5.10 6.77 -0.81
N ARG A 73 4.62 7.56 -1.77
CA ARG A 73 5.01 8.97 -1.92
C ARG A 73 4.65 9.83 -0.71
N ILE A 74 3.55 9.52 -0.03
CA ILE A 74 3.08 10.25 1.16
C ILE A 74 3.98 9.99 2.38
N ILE A 75 4.63 8.82 2.46
CA ILE A 75 5.46 8.45 3.61
C ILE A 75 6.66 9.41 3.71
N PRO A 76 6.91 10.02 4.89
CA PRO A 76 8.09 10.84 5.11
C PRO A 76 9.40 10.13 4.80
N THR A 77 10.38 10.84 4.23
CA THR A 77 11.66 10.25 3.82
C THR A 77 12.37 9.52 4.96
N TYR A 78 12.40 10.11 6.16
CA TYR A 78 13.05 9.49 7.31
C TYR A 78 12.41 8.17 7.73
N TYR A 79 11.11 7.97 7.49
CA TYR A 79 10.46 6.67 7.69
C TYR A 79 10.75 5.69 6.56
N LYS A 80 10.90 6.15 5.32
CA LYS A 80 11.34 5.29 4.20
C LYS A 80 12.72 4.72 4.47
N ASP A 81 13.65 5.54 4.95
CA ASP A 81 15.01 5.11 5.27
C ASP A 81 15.02 4.01 6.35
N GLU A 82 14.13 4.10 7.34
CA GLU A 82 13.94 3.03 8.34
C GLU A 82 13.30 1.77 7.74
N LEU A 83 12.26 1.91 6.90
CA LEU A 83 11.62 0.77 6.22
C LEU A 83 12.58 0.01 5.30
N ILE A 84 13.52 0.70 4.66
CA ILE A 84 14.54 0.11 3.77
C ILE A 84 15.54 -0.76 4.54
N LYS A 85 15.76 -0.50 5.84
CA LYS A 85 16.69 -1.30 6.66
C LYS A 85 16.20 -2.73 6.88
N ASP A 86 14.88 -2.97 6.89
CA ASP A 86 14.33 -4.32 6.89
C ASP A 86 14.35 -4.90 5.46
N VAL A 87 15.46 -5.58 5.14
CA VAL A 87 15.74 -6.12 3.81
C VAL A 87 14.67 -7.10 3.33
N LYS A 88 14.03 -7.87 4.22
CA LYS A 88 13.00 -8.84 3.80
C LYS A 88 11.72 -8.12 3.41
N THR A 89 11.23 -7.27 4.30
CA THR A 89 9.99 -6.51 4.11
C THR A 89 10.12 -5.54 2.93
N PHE A 90 11.27 -4.88 2.80
CA PHE A 90 11.52 -3.92 1.72
C PHE A 90 11.52 -4.57 0.34
N LYS A 91 12.05 -5.80 0.17
CA LYS A 91 12.03 -6.49 -1.14
C LYS A 91 10.62 -6.63 -1.70
N ALA A 92 9.66 -7.00 -0.85
CA ALA A 92 8.26 -7.12 -1.29
C ALA A 92 7.66 -5.76 -1.70
N PHE A 93 8.04 -4.68 -1.01
CA PHE A 93 7.63 -3.33 -1.39
C PHE A 93 8.28 -2.88 -2.69
N GLU A 94 9.57 -3.12 -2.85
CA GLU A 94 10.36 -2.79 -4.03
C GLU A 94 9.80 -3.44 -5.30
N GLU A 95 9.39 -4.71 -5.22
CA GLU A 95 8.73 -5.39 -6.35
C GLU A 95 7.44 -4.67 -6.78
N ILE A 96 6.61 -4.23 -5.84
CA ILE A 96 5.38 -3.47 -6.15
C ILE A 96 5.71 -2.07 -6.69
N LEU A 97 6.73 -1.41 -6.14
CA LEU A 97 7.15 -0.08 -6.58
C LEU A 97 7.72 -0.10 -8.01
N ASN A 98 8.42 -1.17 -8.37
CA ASN A 98 8.99 -1.37 -9.70
C ASN A 98 8.03 -2.07 -10.68
N TYR A 99 6.84 -2.48 -10.22
CA TYR A 99 5.83 -3.09 -11.06
C TYR A 99 5.36 -2.11 -12.14
N ASP A 100 5.66 -2.40 -13.42
CA ASP A 100 5.11 -1.69 -14.57
C ASP A 100 4.13 -2.61 -15.32
N LYS A 101 2.86 -2.19 -15.38
CA LYS A 101 1.80 -2.92 -16.09
C LYS A 101 2.15 -3.18 -17.55
N LYS A 102 2.94 -2.31 -18.19
CA LYS A 102 3.36 -2.47 -19.59
C LYS A 102 4.22 -3.72 -19.81
N ASN A 103 5.06 -4.07 -18.83
CA ASN A 103 5.94 -5.23 -18.92
C ASN A 103 5.17 -6.54 -18.80
N GLN A 104 4.10 -6.61 -18.00
CA GLN A 104 3.28 -7.82 -17.93
C GLN A 104 2.45 -8.07 -19.20
N SER A 105 1.92 -7.03 -19.85
CA SER A 105 1.22 -7.22 -21.14
C SER A 105 2.12 -7.82 -22.24
N GLN A 106 3.43 -7.58 -22.19
CA GLN A 106 4.39 -8.25 -23.07
C GLN A 106 4.65 -9.71 -22.66
N ILE A 107 4.77 -9.99 -21.35
CA ILE A 107 4.93 -11.36 -20.83
C ILE A 107 3.71 -12.25 -21.12
N TYR A 108 2.48 -11.71 -21.04
CA TYR A 108 1.27 -12.45 -21.42
C TYR A 108 1.12 -12.62 -22.93
N ALA A 109 1.69 -11.72 -23.74
CA ALA A 109 1.81 -11.92 -25.18
C ALA A 109 2.86 -13.00 -25.53
N GLU A 110 3.81 -13.27 -24.63
CA GLU A 110 4.91 -14.24 -24.79
C GLU A 110 4.73 -15.55 -24.00
N GLY A 111 3.63 -15.73 -23.26
CA GLY A 111 3.17 -17.05 -22.78
C GLY A 111 3.88 -17.63 -21.54
N TYR A 112 4.44 -16.81 -20.64
CA TYR A 112 5.08 -17.32 -19.42
C TYR A 112 4.20 -17.18 -18.15
N TYR A 113 3.72 -18.31 -17.63
CA TYR A 113 3.09 -18.42 -16.30
C TYR A 113 4.16 -18.65 -15.22
N GLY A 114 4.71 -17.59 -14.61
CA GLY A 114 5.82 -17.76 -13.66
C GLY A 114 5.92 -16.80 -12.47
N GLU A 115 5.11 -15.74 -12.38
CA GLU A 115 5.32 -14.72 -11.36
C GLU A 115 4.48 -14.90 -10.08
N GLU A 116 3.41 -15.70 -10.09
CA GLU A 116 2.55 -15.92 -8.91
C GLU A 116 3.31 -16.56 -7.72
N SER A 117 4.38 -17.31 -7.97
CA SER A 117 5.18 -17.97 -6.92
C SER A 117 6.22 -17.05 -6.26
N ARG A 118 6.61 -15.92 -6.88
CA ARG A 118 7.71 -15.08 -6.35
C ARG A 118 7.28 -14.27 -5.12
N PHE A 119 6.09 -13.68 -5.16
CA PHE A 119 5.55 -12.88 -4.04
C PHE A 119 5.25 -13.71 -2.78
N LEU A 120 4.85 -14.98 -2.95
CA LEU A 120 4.59 -15.88 -1.82
C LEU A 120 5.88 -16.35 -1.12
N CYS A 121 7.00 -16.46 -1.84
CA CYS A 121 8.30 -16.84 -1.27
C CYS A 121 8.97 -15.72 -0.45
N LEU A 122 8.62 -14.45 -0.69
CA LEU A 122 9.21 -13.32 0.04
C LEU A 122 8.66 -13.12 1.46
N LEU A 123 7.59 -13.85 1.81
CA LEU A 123 6.93 -13.79 3.12
C LEU A 123 7.34 -14.94 4.07
N GLN A 124 8.32 -15.78 3.71
CA GLN A 124 8.88 -16.87 4.53
C GLN A 124 10.25 -16.49 5.15
#